data_AF-A0A2P4NXQ0-F1
#
_entry.id   AF-A0A2P4NXQ0-F1
#
_cell.length_a   1.000
_cell.length_b   1.000
_cell.length_c   1.000
_cell.angle_alpha   90.00
_cell.angle_beta   90.00
_cell.angle_gamma   90.00
#
_symmetry.space_group_name_H-M   'P 1'
#
loop_
_entity.id
_entity.type
_entity.pdbx_description
1 polymer ?
#
loop_
_entity_poly.entity_id
_entity_poly.type
_entity_poly.pdbx_seq_one_letter_code
_entity_poly.pdbx_strand_id
1 'polypeptide(L)'
;FIPYMKTVWGKINTYGSFLHFKNFKEIQEWRQMRVIVNTIKESELPEFITNSKDIINNCVKEIESDYSKWTQIEREFRSELDILNDNWTEKCLKYYSKFVQEQFDADIIEEGKRLIRNMITVERREQDAQWMSLVRKYKDDWLTQCAIKKAGKKIQGLNTTGFKKINEAECAKIFEDIWKEVEDDKKEFNLNLVQQYVKIQKKKKNSKEFFG
;
A
#
# COMPACT_ATOMS: atom_id res chain seq x y z
N PHE A 1 -27.79 30.50 -30.95
CA PHE A 1 -26.89 31.35 -30.14
C PHE A 1 -26.34 30.61 -28.91
N ILE A 2 -27.19 30.19 -27.95
CA ILE A 2 -26.78 29.48 -26.72
C ILE A 2 -25.98 28.17 -26.97
N PRO A 3 -26.34 27.30 -27.95
CA PRO A 3 -25.56 26.09 -28.25
C PRO A 3 -24.17 26.39 -28.79
N TYR A 4 -24.03 27.48 -29.57
CA TYR A 4 -22.77 27.93 -30.12
C TYR A 4 -21.84 28.47 -29.03
N MET A 5 -22.38 29.22 -28.07
CA MET A 5 -21.66 29.68 -26.88
C MET A 5 -21.17 28.51 -26.03
N LYS A 6 -21.97 27.43 -25.86
CA LYS A 6 -21.53 26.21 -25.17
C LYS A 6 -20.38 25.51 -25.89
N THR A 7 -20.38 25.47 -27.22
CA THR A 7 -19.29 24.88 -28.01
C THR A 7 -18.02 25.73 -27.95
N VAL A 8 -18.15 27.06 -28.02
CA VAL A 8 -17.03 28.01 -27.86
C VAL A 8 -16.47 27.93 -26.45
N TRP A 9 -17.32 27.88 -25.42
CA TRP A 9 -16.89 27.73 -24.03
C TRP A 9 -16.29 26.35 -23.77
N GLY A 10 -16.83 25.28 -24.36
CA GLY A 10 -16.25 23.95 -24.32
C GLY A 10 -14.86 23.92 -24.95
N LYS A 11 -14.68 24.59 -26.10
CA LYS A 11 -13.36 24.79 -26.71
C LYS A 11 -12.45 25.62 -25.79
N ILE A 12 -12.88 26.78 -25.30
CA ILE A 12 -12.12 27.64 -24.38
C ILE A 12 -11.77 26.93 -23.08
N ASN A 13 -12.61 26.03 -22.55
CA ASN A 13 -12.34 25.26 -21.34
C ASN A 13 -11.35 24.12 -21.62
N THR A 14 -11.41 23.53 -22.82
CA THR A 14 -10.40 22.57 -23.31
C THR A 14 -9.05 23.27 -23.58
N TYR A 15 -9.09 24.51 -24.07
CA TYR A 15 -7.95 25.41 -24.27
C TYR A 15 -7.61 26.24 -23.02
N GLY A 16 -8.35 26.11 -21.91
CA GLY A 16 -8.16 26.90 -20.70
C GLY A 16 -6.89 26.47 -19.98
N SER A 17 -6.49 25.21 -20.19
CA SER A 17 -5.16 24.71 -19.85
C SER A 17 -4.03 25.44 -20.61
N PHE A 18 -4.29 25.96 -21.82
CA PHE A 18 -3.31 26.72 -22.61
C PHE A 18 -3.08 28.14 -22.07
N LEU A 19 -4.02 28.70 -21.31
CA LEU A 19 -3.89 30.04 -20.72
C LEU A 19 -2.86 30.11 -19.59
N HIS A 20 -2.45 28.96 -19.03
CA HIS A 20 -1.39 28.87 -18.01
C HIS A 20 0.01 28.85 -18.60
N PHE A 21 0.16 28.53 -19.89
CA PHE A 21 1.44 28.48 -20.57
C PHE A 21 1.76 29.84 -21.20
N LYS A 22 2.97 30.33 -21.01
CA LYS A 22 3.42 31.65 -21.47
C LYS A 22 3.52 31.72 -22.98
N ASN A 23 3.77 30.61 -23.66
CA ASN A 23 3.90 30.55 -25.12
C ASN A 23 3.71 29.13 -25.69
N PHE A 24 3.69 29.03 -27.03
CA PHE A 24 3.52 27.77 -27.74
C PHE A 24 4.67 26.78 -27.54
N LYS A 25 5.90 27.26 -27.34
CA LYS A 25 7.08 26.42 -27.07
C LYS A 25 6.88 25.64 -25.77
N GLU A 26 6.43 26.32 -24.71
CA GLU A 26 6.16 25.71 -23.40
C GLU A 26 5.08 24.61 -23.48
N ILE A 27 4.04 24.81 -24.30
CA ILE A 27 3.03 23.77 -24.57
C ILE A 27 3.64 22.55 -25.28
N GLN A 28 4.54 22.79 -26.22
CA GLN A 28 5.19 21.73 -26.98
C GLN A 28 6.12 20.90 -26.09
N GLU A 29 6.91 21.57 -25.24
CA GLU A 29 7.78 20.95 -24.24
C GLU A 29 6.98 20.16 -23.20
N TRP A 30 5.87 20.72 -22.71
CA TRP A 30 4.99 20.01 -21.77
C TRP A 30 4.43 18.72 -22.38
N ARG A 31 4.01 18.77 -23.66
CA ARG A 31 3.54 17.57 -24.36
C ARG A 31 4.64 16.54 -24.52
N GLN A 32 5.84 16.95 -24.91
CA GLN A 32 6.98 16.04 -25.06
C GLN A 32 7.38 15.41 -23.72
N MET A 33 7.44 16.20 -22.64
CA MET A 33 7.64 15.70 -21.29
C MET A 33 6.61 14.63 -20.92
N ARG A 34 5.32 14.87 -21.20
CA ARG A 34 4.24 13.90 -20.91
C ARG A 34 4.40 12.60 -21.69
N VAL A 35 4.87 12.66 -22.93
CA VAL A 35 5.18 11.46 -23.72
C VAL A 35 6.31 10.67 -23.06
N ILE A 36 7.41 11.33 -22.67
CA ILE A 36 8.53 10.66 -21.98
C ILE A 36 8.07 10.00 -20.69
N VAL A 37 7.29 10.71 -19.85
CA VAL A 37 6.76 10.15 -18.59
C VAL A 37 5.84 8.95 -18.85
N ASN A 38 5.01 9.00 -19.89
CA ASN A 38 4.15 7.87 -20.25
C ASN A 38 4.96 6.69 -20.77
N THR A 39 6.01 6.91 -21.56
CA THR A 39 6.91 5.84 -22.01
C THR A 39 7.60 5.16 -20.82
N ILE A 40 8.09 5.94 -19.85
CA ILE A 40 8.64 5.38 -18.60
C ILE A 40 7.58 4.56 -17.88
N LYS A 41 6.36 5.09 -17.75
CA LYS A 41 5.26 4.35 -17.12
C LYS A 41 5.01 3.00 -17.81
N GLU A 42 5.04 2.95 -19.13
CA GLU A 42 4.77 1.75 -19.89
C GLU A 42 5.94 0.75 -19.87
N SER A 43 7.19 1.20 -19.84
CA SER A 43 8.36 0.32 -19.84
C SER A 43 8.76 -0.15 -18.45
N GLU A 44 8.72 0.74 -17.46
CA GLU A 44 9.33 0.56 -16.15
C GLU A 44 8.32 0.05 -15.10
N LEU A 45 7.08 0.55 -15.11
CA LEU A 45 6.10 0.22 -14.08
C LEU A 45 5.76 -1.29 -14.00
N PRO A 46 5.66 -2.05 -15.11
CA PRO A 46 5.36 -3.48 -15.03
C PRO A 46 6.40 -4.29 -14.27
N GLU A 47 7.68 -3.94 -14.41
CA GLU A 47 8.77 -4.63 -13.71
C GLU A 47 8.75 -4.27 -12.20
N PHE A 48 8.45 -3.02 -11.84
CA PHE A 48 8.22 -2.63 -10.43
C PHE A 48 7.08 -3.43 -9.79
N ILE A 49 5.94 -3.53 -10.49
CA ILE A 49 4.78 -4.29 -10.02
C ILE A 49 5.13 -5.77 -9.83
N THR A 50 5.86 -6.36 -10.77
CA THR A 50 6.26 -7.77 -10.72
C THR A 50 7.16 -8.02 -9.51
N ASN A 51 8.22 -7.23 -9.35
CA ASN A 51 9.15 -7.37 -8.22
C ASN A 51 8.46 -7.12 -6.87
N SER A 52 7.51 -6.17 -6.81
CA SER A 52 6.73 -5.92 -5.60
C SER A 52 5.85 -7.12 -5.22
N LYS A 53 5.21 -7.76 -6.22
CA LYS A 53 4.42 -8.98 -6.01
C LYS A 53 5.27 -10.14 -5.54
N ASP A 54 6.49 -10.27 -6.04
CA ASP A 54 7.42 -11.32 -5.59
C ASP A 54 7.79 -11.14 -4.11
N ILE A 55 8.06 -9.91 -3.67
CA ILE A 55 8.27 -9.58 -2.25
C ILE A 55 7.03 -9.98 -1.43
N ILE A 56 5.83 -9.55 -1.85
CA ILE A 56 4.57 -9.91 -1.16
C ILE A 56 4.43 -11.43 -1.04
N ASN A 57 4.61 -12.16 -2.14
CA ASN A 57 4.43 -13.61 -2.17
C ASN A 57 5.44 -14.34 -1.27
N ASN A 58 6.68 -13.87 -1.20
CA ASN A 58 7.69 -14.44 -0.30
C ASN A 58 7.31 -14.22 1.17
N CYS A 59 6.97 -12.99 1.55
CA CYS A 59 6.54 -12.69 2.91
C CYS A 59 5.23 -13.43 3.29
N VAL A 60 4.30 -13.62 2.34
CA VAL A 60 3.07 -14.39 2.57
C VAL A 60 3.38 -15.85 2.91
N LYS A 61 4.30 -16.51 2.18
CA LYS A 61 4.69 -17.90 2.48
C LYS A 61 5.27 -18.04 3.90
N GLU A 62 6.01 -17.04 4.35
CA GLU A 62 6.56 -17.02 5.71
C GLU A 62 5.45 -16.87 6.76
N ILE A 63 4.46 -16.01 6.51
CA ILE A 63 3.29 -15.83 7.38
C ILE A 63 2.48 -17.12 7.47
N GLU A 64 2.25 -17.79 6.33
CA GLU A 64 1.55 -19.07 6.27
C GLU A 64 2.26 -20.15 7.09
N SER A 65 3.59 -20.14 7.10
CA SER A 65 4.38 -21.11 7.87
C SER A 65 4.42 -20.81 9.36
N ASP A 66 4.58 -19.54 9.76
CA ASP A 66 4.73 -19.15 11.16
C ASP A 66 4.30 -17.70 11.42
N TYR A 67 3.01 -17.51 11.67
CA TYR A 67 2.45 -16.19 12.02
C TYR A 67 3.08 -15.57 13.28
N SER A 68 3.68 -16.35 14.19
CA SER A 68 4.27 -15.81 15.43
C SER A 68 5.43 -14.84 15.15
N LYS A 69 6.05 -14.96 13.98
CA LYS A 69 7.13 -14.07 13.48
C LYS A 69 6.62 -12.84 12.75
N TRP A 70 5.32 -12.55 12.78
CA TRP A 70 4.68 -11.43 12.09
C TRP A 70 5.46 -10.12 12.16
N THR A 71 5.94 -9.73 13.35
CA THR A 71 6.64 -8.45 13.52
C THR A 71 7.96 -8.37 12.76
N GLN A 72 8.65 -9.51 12.60
CA GLN A 72 9.87 -9.60 11.80
C GLN A 72 9.52 -9.54 10.31
N ILE A 73 8.56 -10.35 9.87
CA ILE A 73 8.15 -10.43 8.46
C ILE A 73 7.63 -9.07 7.96
N GLU A 74 6.82 -8.38 8.76
CA GLU A 74 6.35 -7.01 8.46
C GLU A 74 7.52 -6.04 8.29
N ARG A 75 8.56 -6.14 9.12
CA ARG A 75 9.71 -5.24 9.03
C ARG A 75 10.52 -5.51 7.76
N GLU A 76 10.71 -6.77 7.42
CA GLU A 76 11.42 -7.21 6.21
C GLU A 76 10.66 -6.75 4.96
N PHE A 77 9.35 -7.01 4.89
CA PHE A 77 8.47 -6.51 3.83
C PHE A 77 8.61 -4.99 3.62
N ARG A 78 8.51 -4.21 4.69
CA ARG A 78 8.62 -2.73 4.60
C ARG A 78 9.99 -2.30 4.10
N SER A 79 11.05 -2.93 4.60
CA SER A 79 12.42 -2.62 4.21
C SER A 79 12.67 -2.93 2.74
N GLU A 80 12.24 -4.11 2.26
CA GLU A 80 12.41 -4.49 0.86
C GLU A 80 11.60 -3.61 -0.08
N LEU A 81 10.35 -3.29 0.29
CA LEU A 81 9.52 -2.39 -0.51
C LEU A 81 10.08 -0.96 -0.55
N ASP A 82 10.64 -0.46 0.56
CA ASP A 82 11.33 0.84 0.60
C ASP A 82 12.56 0.86 -0.33
N ILE A 83 13.42 -0.17 -0.26
CA ILE A 83 14.59 -0.31 -1.13
C ILE A 83 14.17 -0.37 -2.60
N LEU A 84 13.15 -1.18 -2.92
CA LEU A 84 12.63 -1.31 -4.28
C LEU A 84 12.10 0.06 -4.77
N ASN A 85 11.29 0.74 -3.97
CA ASN A 85 10.73 2.06 -4.30
C ASN A 85 11.81 3.10 -4.61
N ASP A 86 12.88 3.14 -3.80
CA ASP A 86 13.95 4.12 -3.96
C ASP A 86 14.79 3.84 -5.20
N ASN A 87 15.19 2.58 -5.40
CA ASN A 87 15.92 2.14 -6.59
C ASN A 87 15.14 2.45 -7.88
N TRP A 88 13.84 2.19 -7.87
CA TRP A 88 12.98 2.47 -9.02
C TRP A 88 12.76 3.95 -9.27
N THR A 89 12.61 4.74 -8.21
CA THR A 89 12.53 6.20 -8.33
C THR A 89 13.80 6.74 -8.98
N GLU A 90 14.97 6.28 -8.54
CA GLU A 90 16.25 6.69 -9.11
C GLU A 90 16.39 6.22 -10.58
N LYS A 91 16.05 4.97 -10.90
CA LYS A 91 16.09 4.42 -12.26
C LYS A 91 15.22 5.24 -13.23
N CYS A 92 13.97 5.49 -12.85
CA CYS A 92 13.02 6.26 -13.67
C CYS A 92 13.47 7.71 -13.86
N LEU A 93 13.98 8.36 -12.81
CA LEU A 93 14.49 9.73 -12.92
C LEU A 93 15.74 9.81 -13.79
N LYS A 94 16.67 8.84 -13.67
CA LYS A 94 17.83 8.75 -14.57
C LYS A 94 17.41 8.55 -16.02
N TYR A 95 16.41 7.71 -16.28
CA TYR A 95 15.87 7.52 -17.62
C TYR A 95 15.26 8.82 -18.14
N TYR A 96 14.40 9.47 -17.36
CA TYR A 96 13.80 10.75 -17.71
C TYR A 96 14.83 11.82 -18.08
N SER A 97 15.88 11.97 -17.27
CA SER A 97 16.98 12.92 -17.55
C SER A 97 17.75 12.65 -18.84
N LYS A 98 17.73 11.43 -19.39
CA LYS A 98 18.36 11.13 -20.69
C LYS A 98 17.54 11.61 -21.89
N PHE A 99 16.22 11.73 -21.74
CA PHE A 99 15.31 12.07 -22.85
C PHE A 99 14.82 13.52 -22.80
N VAL A 100 14.84 14.14 -21.61
CA VAL A 100 14.56 15.56 -21.47
C VAL A 100 15.67 16.36 -22.15
N GLN A 101 15.28 17.31 -23.00
CA GLN A 101 16.22 18.20 -23.66
C GLN A 101 16.61 19.33 -22.70
N GLU A 102 17.90 19.70 -22.67
CA GLU A 102 18.42 20.78 -21.82
C GLU A 102 17.75 22.15 -22.06
N GLN A 103 17.08 22.29 -23.21
CA GLN A 103 16.42 23.52 -23.64
C GLN A 103 15.01 23.71 -23.09
N PHE A 104 14.46 22.68 -22.42
CA PHE A 104 13.14 22.72 -21.82
C PHE A 104 13.10 23.71 -20.66
N ASP A 105 11.95 24.36 -20.47
CA ASP A 105 11.72 25.17 -19.28
C ASP A 105 11.88 24.33 -17.99
N ALA A 106 12.58 24.88 -17.00
CA ALA A 106 12.90 24.19 -15.75
C ALA A 106 11.64 23.74 -14.99
N ASP A 107 10.55 24.51 -15.04
CA ASP A 107 9.29 24.16 -14.38
C ASP A 107 8.66 22.92 -15.01
N ILE A 108 8.79 22.76 -16.34
CA ILE A 108 8.33 21.56 -17.06
C ILE A 108 9.17 20.35 -16.68
N ILE A 109 10.49 20.52 -16.56
CA ILE A 109 11.40 19.45 -16.17
C ILE A 109 11.02 18.95 -14.77
N GLU A 110 10.85 19.85 -13.80
CA GLU A 110 10.44 19.49 -12.44
C GLU A 110 9.05 18.88 -12.37
N GLU A 111 8.11 19.35 -13.19
CA GLU A 111 6.78 18.74 -13.29
C GLU A 111 6.86 17.27 -13.72
N GLY A 112 7.69 16.94 -14.72
CA GLY A 112 7.87 15.55 -15.12
C GLY A 112 8.50 14.68 -14.03
N LYS A 113 9.50 15.20 -13.31
CA LYS A 113 10.07 14.50 -12.14
C LYS A 113 9.01 14.27 -11.06
N ARG A 114 8.14 15.25 -10.82
CA ARG A 114 7.02 15.15 -9.87
C ARG A 114 6.02 14.07 -10.30
N LEU A 115 5.66 14.02 -11.58
CA LEU A 115 4.75 13.00 -12.11
C LEU A 115 5.32 11.58 -11.95
N ILE A 116 6.62 11.38 -12.21
CA ILE A 116 7.30 10.09 -12.01
C ILE A 116 7.26 9.67 -10.54
N ARG A 117 7.63 10.57 -9.62
CA ARG A 117 7.58 10.28 -8.18
C ARG A 117 6.16 9.95 -7.71
N ASN A 118 5.16 10.68 -8.20
CA ASN A 118 3.76 10.44 -7.88
C ASN A 118 3.29 9.08 -8.39
N MET A 119 3.65 8.70 -9.62
CA MET A 119 3.32 7.39 -10.19
C MET A 119 3.84 6.26 -9.29
N ILE A 120 5.12 6.30 -8.92
CA ILE A 120 5.75 5.27 -8.08
C ILE A 120 5.12 5.27 -6.68
N THR A 121 4.85 6.46 -6.12
CA THR A 121 4.17 6.59 -4.82
C THR A 121 2.77 5.98 -4.82
N VAL A 122 2.01 6.16 -5.91
CA VAL A 122 0.67 5.57 -6.05
C VAL A 122 0.77 4.06 -6.13
N GLU A 123 1.69 3.53 -6.94
CA GLU A 123 1.86 2.08 -7.07
C GLU A 123 2.31 1.44 -5.75
N ARG A 124 3.28 2.05 -5.06
CA ARG A 124 3.67 1.60 -3.72
C ARG A 124 2.49 1.50 -2.74
N ARG A 125 1.58 2.49 -2.76
CA ARG A 125 0.38 2.45 -1.89
C ARG A 125 -0.55 1.30 -2.24
N GLU A 126 -0.65 0.95 -3.52
CA GLU A 126 -1.42 -0.20 -3.98
C GLU A 126 -0.81 -1.51 -3.45
N GLN A 127 0.51 -1.64 -3.52
CA GLN A 127 1.23 -2.81 -2.96
C GLN A 127 1.07 -2.89 -1.44
N ASP A 128 1.18 -1.77 -0.72
CA ASP A 128 0.90 -1.68 0.72
C ASP A 128 -0.55 -2.12 1.04
N ALA A 129 -1.52 -1.71 0.23
CA ALA A 129 -2.92 -2.07 0.43
C ALA A 129 -3.16 -3.58 0.20
N GLN A 130 -2.56 -4.15 -0.84
CA GLN A 130 -2.62 -5.59 -1.12
C GLN A 130 -2.02 -6.41 0.02
N TRP A 131 -0.83 -6.02 0.47
CA TRP A 131 -0.19 -6.64 1.64
C TRP A 131 -1.09 -6.60 2.88
N MET A 132 -1.61 -5.42 3.24
CA MET A 132 -2.46 -5.28 4.42
C MET A 132 -3.75 -6.11 4.33
N SER A 133 -4.31 -6.28 3.14
CA SER A 133 -5.48 -7.12 2.91
C SER A 133 -5.16 -8.60 3.19
N LEU A 134 -4.04 -9.09 2.65
CA LEU A 134 -3.60 -10.47 2.84
C LEU A 134 -3.30 -10.76 4.31
N VAL A 135 -2.54 -9.89 4.98
CA VAL A 135 -2.19 -10.02 6.39
C VAL A 135 -3.42 -10.16 7.28
N ARG A 136 -4.47 -9.36 7.03
CA ARG A 136 -5.72 -9.45 7.79
C ARG A 136 -6.37 -10.83 7.65
N LYS A 137 -6.44 -11.33 6.41
CA LYS A 137 -6.97 -12.66 6.14
C LYS A 137 -6.20 -13.75 6.90
N TYR A 138 -4.87 -13.75 6.80
CA TYR A 138 -4.05 -14.75 7.49
C TYR A 138 -4.12 -14.65 9.01
N LYS A 139 -4.26 -13.43 9.54
CA LYS A 139 -4.45 -13.23 10.98
C LYS A 139 -5.76 -13.84 11.46
N ASP A 140 -6.86 -13.59 10.74
CA ASP A 140 -8.17 -14.11 11.11
C ASP A 140 -8.18 -15.64 11.04
N ASP A 141 -7.54 -16.22 10.02
CA ASP A 141 -7.36 -17.67 9.89
C ASP A 141 -6.52 -18.24 11.04
N TRP A 142 -5.40 -17.61 11.39
CA TRP A 142 -4.54 -18.04 12.49
C TRP A 142 -5.25 -17.97 13.85
N LEU A 143 -5.95 -16.86 14.14
CA LEU A 143 -6.74 -16.73 15.37
C LEU A 143 -7.83 -17.81 15.46
N THR A 144 -8.49 -18.12 14.35
CA THR A 144 -9.49 -19.18 14.27
C THR A 144 -8.87 -20.55 14.59
N GLN A 145 -7.71 -20.86 14.01
CA GLN A 145 -7.00 -22.10 14.32
C GLN A 145 -6.55 -22.17 15.79
N CYS A 146 -6.07 -21.07 16.36
CA CYS A 146 -5.72 -20.99 17.77
C CYS A 146 -6.93 -21.25 18.68
N ALA A 147 -8.08 -20.64 18.37
CA ALA A 147 -9.33 -20.85 19.11
C ALA A 147 -9.79 -22.31 19.03
N ILE A 148 -9.80 -22.91 17.83
CA ILE A 148 -10.13 -24.33 17.62
C ILE A 148 -9.22 -25.23 18.44
N LYS A 149 -7.90 -24.99 18.39
CA LYS A 149 -6.91 -25.80 19.14
C LYS A 149 -7.08 -25.66 20.65
N LYS A 150 -7.32 -24.45 21.16
CA LYS A 150 -7.59 -24.20 22.59
C LYS A 150 -8.89 -24.90 23.03
N ALA A 151 -9.96 -24.78 22.26
CA ALA A 151 -11.23 -25.45 22.54
C ALA A 151 -11.09 -26.98 22.54
N GLY A 152 -10.42 -27.53 21.52
CA GLY A 152 -10.15 -28.97 21.42
C GLY A 152 -9.35 -29.52 22.61
N LYS A 153 -8.30 -28.80 23.05
CA LYS A 153 -7.53 -29.16 24.25
C LYS A 153 -8.38 -29.12 25.53
N LYS A 154 -9.21 -28.09 25.71
CA LYS A 154 -10.13 -27.99 26.86
C LYS A 154 -11.14 -29.14 26.88
N ILE A 155 -11.75 -29.47 25.74
CA ILE A 155 -12.70 -30.59 25.60
C ILE A 155 -12.02 -31.94 25.87
N GLN A 156 -10.82 -32.18 25.31
CA GLN A 156 -10.06 -33.41 25.58
C GLN A 156 -9.66 -33.53 27.06
N GLY A 157 -9.25 -32.42 27.69
CA GLY A 157 -8.95 -32.37 29.13
C GLY A 157 -10.14 -32.76 30.00
N LEU A 158 -11.34 -32.33 29.64
CA LEU A 158 -12.59 -32.69 30.34
C LEU A 158 -12.98 -34.16 30.16
N ASN A 159 -12.48 -34.82 29.12
CA ASN A 159 -12.81 -36.22 28.79
C ASN A 159 -11.85 -37.25 29.44
N THR A 160 -10.92 -36.81 30.30
CA THR A 160 -9.90 -37.68 30.93
C THR A 160 -10.42 -38.54 32.09
N THR A 161 -11.60 -38.26 32.66
CA THR A 161 -12.19 -39.02 33.78
C THR A 161 -13.31 -40.00 33.37
N GLY A 162 -13.30 -40.45 32.11
CA GLY A 162 -14.39 -41.22 31.52
C GLY A 162 -15.46 -40.30 30.93
N PHE A 163 -16.17 -40.78 29.89
CA PHE A 163 -17.18 -40.06 29.11
C PHE A 163 -18.31 -39.47 29.98
N LYS A 164 -18.04 -38.37 30.70
CA LYS A 164 -19.07 -37.48 31.21
C LYS A 164 -19.55 -36.69 30.00
N LYS A 165 -20.84 -36.84 29.66
CA LYS A 165 -21.52 -35.93 28.74
C LYS A 165 -21.26 -34.51 29.22
N ILE A 166 -20.46 -33.75 28.46
CA ILE A 166 -20.28 -32.33 28.72
C ILE A 166 -21.66 -31.69 28.54
N ASN A 167 -22.14 -31.00 29.58
CA ASN A 167 -23.40 -30.28 29.55
C ASN A 167 -23.26 -29.09 28.59
N GLU A 168 -24.27 -28.83 27.77
CA GLU A 168 -24.35 -27.71 26.83
C GLU A 168 -23.97 -26.36 27.48
N ALA A 169 -24.30 -26.17 28.76
CA ALA A 169 -23.94 -24.99 29.54
C ALA A 169 -22.43 -24.88 29.82
N GLU A 170 -21.71 -25.99 29.99
CA GLU A 170 -20.25 -25.98 30.17
C GLU A 170 -19.54 -25.71 28.83
N CYS A 171 -20.05 -26.27 27.72
CA CYS A 171 -19.58 -25.93 26.37
C CYS A 171 -19.78 -24.45 26.04
N ALA A 172 -20.95 -23.90 26.36
CA ALA A 172 -21.27 -22.48 26.14
C ALA A 172 -20.32 -21.57 26.93
N LYS A 173 -20.02 -21.92 28.19
CA LYS A 173 -19.10 -21.16 29.03
C LYS A 173 -17.66 -21.20 28.51
N ILE A 174 -17.20 -22.36 28.05
CA ILE A 174 -15.87 -22.51 27.43
C ILE A 174 -15.79 -21.69 26.14
N PHE A 175 -16.85 -21.70 25.33
CA PHE A 175 -16.92 -20.91 24.11
C PHE A 175 -16.89 -19.41 24.40
N GLU A 176 -17.70 -18.92 25.35
CA GLU A 176 -17.69 -17.51 25.75
C GLU A 176 -16.32 -17.06 26.28
N ASP A 177 -15.67 -17.86 27.12
CA ASP A 177 -14.34 -17.54 27.66
C ASP A 177 -13.28 -17.44 26.54
N ILE A 178 -13.31 -18.38 25.59
CA ILE A 178 -12.38 -18.37 24.44
C ILE A 178 -12.69 -17.20 23.51
N TRP A 179 -13.97 -16.93 23.25
CA TRP A 179 -14.41 -15.84 22.40
C TRP A 179 -13.98 -14.48 22.96
N LYS A 180 -14.06 -14.31 24.28
CA LYS A 180 -13.62 -13.10 24.96
C LYS A 180 -12.11 -12.86 24.84
N GLU A 181 -11.30 -13.91 24.98
CA GLU A 181 -9.85 -13.83 24.72
C GLU A 181 -9.57 -13.43 23.26
N VAL A 182 -10.26 -14.02 22.28
CA VAL A 182 -10.10 -13.68 20.86
C VAL A 182 -10.49 -12.23 20.57
N GLU A 183 -11.54 -11.72 21.21
CA GLU A 183 -11.92 -10.31 21.09
C GLU A 183 -10.86 -9.37 21.67
N ASP A 184 -10.24 -9.73 22.78
CA ASP A 184 -9.19 -8.92 23.41
C ASP A 184 -7.90 -8.93 22.56
N ASP A 185 -7.50 -10.08 22.02
CA ASP A 185 -6.39 -10.19 21.05
C ASP A 185 -6.66 -9.36 19.78
N LYS A 186 -7.92 -9.31 19.34
CA LYS A 186 -8.35 -8.48 18.20
C LYS A 186 -8.26 -6.99 18.54
N LYS A 187 -8.67 -6.57 19.73
CA LYS A 187 -8.53 -5.18 20.20
C LYS A 187 -7.07 -4.77 20.28
N GLU A 188 -6.21 -5.60 20.87
CA GLU A 188 -4.78 -5.30 21.01
C GLU A 188 -4.09 -5.13 19.64
N PHE A 189 -4.40 -6.00 18.69
CA PHE A 189 -3.89 -5.87 17.33
C PHE A 189 -4.35 -4.57 16.65
N ASN A 190 -5.63 -4.23 16.75
CA ASN A 190 -6.14 -2.97 16.20
C ASN A 190 -5.45 -1.77 16.86
N LEU A 191 -5.18 -1.83 18.15
CA LEU A 191 -4.44 -0.80 18.88
C LEU A 191 -3.02 -0.66 18.33
N ASN A 192 -2.32 -1.78 18.09
CA ASN A 192 -0.98 -1.79 17.52
C ASN A 192 -0.95 -1.23 16.09
N LEU A 193 -1.95 -1.55 15.25
CA LEU A 193 -2.09 -0.97 13.92
C LEU A 193 -2.31 0.54 13.97
N VAL A 194 -3.17 1.02 14.87
CA VAL A 194 -3.41 2.46 15.07
C VAL A 194 -2.13 3.15 15.55
N GLN A 195 -1.39 2.56 16.48
CA GLN A 195 -0.14 3.12 16.97
C GLN A 195 0.94 3.18 15.87
N GLN A 196 1.04 2.15 15.02
CA GLN A 196 1.94 2.17 13.88
C GLN A 196 1.54 3.24 12.86
N TYR A 197 0.24 3.36 12.55
CA TYR A 197 -0.28 4.43 11.69
C TYR A 197 0.05 5.82 12.24
N VAL A 198 -0.17 6.05 13.54
CA VAL A 198 0.17 7.33 14.21
C VAL A 198 1.68 7.60 14.19
N LYS A 199 2.53 6.58 14.39
CA LYS A 199 4.00 6.72 14.27
C LYS A 199 4.41 7.12 12.85
N ILE A 200 3.80 6.52 11.83
CA ILE A 200 4.05 6.87 10.42
C ILE A 200 3.63 8.32 10.14
N GLN A 201 2.47 8.75 10.65
CA GLN A 201 2.00 10.13 10.50
C GLN A 201 2.92 11.14 11.22
N LYS A 202 3.40 10.83 12.44
CA LYS A 202 4.37 11.68 13.16
C LYS A 202 5.70 11.78 12.41
N LYS A 203 6.24 10.67 11.88
CA LYS A 203 7.46 10.72 11.04
C LYS A 203 7.29 11.59 9.80
N LYS A 204 6.13 11.53 9.13
CA LYS A 204 5.80 12.39 7.97
C LYS A 204 5.64 13.87 8.33
N LYS A 205 5.24 14.19 9.56
CA LYS A 205 5.14 15.56 10.05
C LYS A 205 6.52 16.15 10.36
N ASN A 206 7.37 15.37 11.03
CA ASN A 206 8.75 15.77 11.34
C ASN A 206 9.62 15.89 10.09
N SER A 207 9.38 15.09 9.04
CA SER A 207 10.08 15.24 7.76
C SER A 207 9.63 16.49 6.98
N LYS A 208 8.44 17.05 7.26
CA LYS A 208 8.00 18.32 6.65
C LYS A 208 8.59 19.54 7.36
N GLU A 209 8.86 19.45 8.66
CA GLU A 209 9.50 20.52 9.44
C GLU A 209 11.02 20.59 9.22
N PHE A 210 11.65 19.52 8.73
CA PHE A 210 13.10 19.49 8.39
C PHE A 210 13.43 20.00 6.97
N PHE A 211 12.43 20.17 6.11
CA PHE A 211 12.58 20.60 4.71
C PHE A 211 11.76 21.87 4.38
N GLY A 212 11.24 22.57 5.39
CA GLY A 212 10.65 23.90 5.27
C GLY A 212 11.59 24.95 5.84
#